data_AF-A0A1C5AVK9-F1
#
_entry.id   AF-A0A1C5AVK9-F1
#
_cell.length_a   1.000
_cell.length_b   1.000
_cell.length_c   1.000
_cell.angle_alpha   90.00
_cell.angle_beta   90.00
_cell.angle_gamma   90.00
#
_symmetry.space_group_name_H-M   'P 1'
#
loop_
_entity.id
_entity.type
_entity.pdbx_description
1 polymer ?
#
loop_
_entity_poly.entity_id
_entity_poly.type
_entity_poly.pdbx_seq_one_letter_code
_entity_poly.pdbx_strand_id
1 'polypeptide(L)'
;MAPVRTPAWRTPVRDVQATAGSQTNCSGFARAVADFEPQPDPSDGFAFVVALEERPGAFHDDELAAWCCEHVESGVRAELAEHFGGMLPPVRVVLRRVLQHPVDSNEPRNREAGRRLVLRALETLESAP
;
A
#
# COMPACT_ATOMS: atom_id res chain seq x y z
N MET A 1 9.98 -26.51 -3.46
CA MET A 1 8.79 -25.83 -2.88
C MET A 1 9.32 -24.89 -1.80
N ALA A 2 9.27 -23.57 -2.01
CA ALA A 2 9.75 -22.63 -1.01
C ALA A 2 8.86 -22.71 0.24
N PRO A 3 9.41 -22.60 1.47
CA PRO A 3 8.60 -22.60 2.68
C PRO A 3 7.63 -21.42 2.63
N VAL A 4 6.34 -21.68 2.89
CA VAL A 4 5.33 -20.64 3.07
C VAL A 4 5.75 -19.81 4.27
N ARG A 5 6.17 -18.56 4.05
CA ARG A 5 6.46 -17.62 5.14
C ARG A 5 5.17 -17.46 5.95
N THR A 6 5.24 -17.70 7.26
CA THR A 6 4.11 -17.55 8.20
C THR A 6 3.60 -16.11 8.16
N PRO A 7 2.30 -15.82 8.39
CA PRO A 7 1.80 -14.45 8.36
C PRO A 7 2.55 -13.56 9.35
N ALA A 8 3.26 -12.56 8.80
CA ALA A 8 4.19 -11.71 9.53
C ALA A 8 3.48 -10.65 10.41
N TRP A 9 2.23 -10.33 10.11
CA TRP A 9 1.47 -9.24 10.73
C TRP A 9 0.91 -9.60 12.10
N ARG A 10 1.77 -9.83 13.10
CA ARG A 10 1.33 -10.07 14.49
C ARG A 10 1.05 -8.79 15.26
N THR A 11 1.64 -7.68 14.83
CA THR A 11 1.48 -6.37 15.41
C THR A 11 1.12 -5.35 14.32
N PRO A 12 0.30 -4.34 14.64
CA PRO A 12 0.04 -3.27 13.70
C PRO A 12 1.31 -2.49 13.35
N VAL A 13 1.50 -2.20 12.07
CA VAL A 13 2.50 -1.25 11.59
C VAL A 13 1.76 -0.03 11.05
N ARG A 14 2.00 1.14 11.66
CA ARG A 14 1.27 2.37 11.37
C ARG A 14 2.11 3.32 10.51
N ASP A 15 1.43 4.21 9.79
CA ASP A 15 2.05 5.32 9.06
C ASP A 15 3.15 4.88 8.08
N VAL A 16 3.00 3.70 7.47
CA VAL A 16 3.94 3.22 6.47
C VAL A 16 3.82 4.10 5.25
N GLN A 17 4.88 4.82 4.93
CA GLN A 17 4.90 5.71 3.77
C GLN A 17 5.65 5.05 2.63
N ALA A 18 5.22 5.26 1.40
CA ALA A 18 5.95 4.88 0.21
C ALA A 18 5.91 5.98 -0.84
N THR A 19 6.98 6.08 -1.62
CA THR A 19 7.11 7.00 -2.74
C THR A 19 7.67 6.25 -3.94
N ALA A 20 7.12 6.51 -5.13
CA ALA A 20 7.59 5.97 -6.40
C ALA A 20 7.75 7.10 -7.43
N GLY A 21 8.88 7.10 -8.14
CA GLY A 21 9.24 8.16 -9.08
C GLY A 21 9.83 9.40 -8.39
N SER A 22 10.03 10.46 -9.17
CA SER A 22 10.46 11.78 -8.69
C SER A 22 9.78 12.86 -9.52
N GLN A 23 9.47 14.00 -8.91
CA GLN A 23 8.85 15.14 -9.61
C GLN A 23 9.75 15.77 -10.69
N THR A 24 11.03 15.37 -10.74
CA THR A 24 12.03 15.92 -11.65
C THR A 24 12.16 15.15 -12.97
N ASN A 25 11.46 14.03 -13.14
CA ASN A 25 11.42 13.30 -14.41
C ASN A 25 9.99 13.28 -14.95
N CYS A 26 9.85 13.32 -16.28
CA CYS A 26 8.55 13.26 -16.94
C CYS A 26 7.86 11.87 -16.81
N SER A 27 8.31 11.02 -15.89
CA SER A 27 7.80 9.65 -15.68
C SER A 27 6.83 9.55 -14.49
N GLY A 28 6.39 10.70 -14.00
CA GLY A 28 5.40 10.89 -12.95
C GLY A 28 5.82 10.42 -11.56
N PHE A 29 4.89 10.55 -10.63
CA PHE A 29 5.15 10.48 -9.20
C PHE A 29 3.94 9.93 -8.45
N ALA A 30 4.18 9.07 -7.47
CA ALA A 30 3.16 8.59 -6.55
C ALA A 30 3.69 8.58 -5.13
N ARG A 31 2.82 8.91 -4.17
CA ARG A 31 3.09 8.79 -2.74
C ARG A 31 1.85 8.26 -2.05
N ALA A 32 2.03 7.29 -1.17
CA ALA A 32 0.95 6.69 -0.40
C ALA A 32 1.37 6.52 1.07
N VAL A 33 0.38 6.50 1.96
CA VAL A 33 0.54 6.18 3.38
C VAL A 33 -0.52 5.19 3.79
N ALA A 34 -0.14 4.09 4.41
CA ALA A 34 -1.06 3.07 4.88
C ALA A 34 -0.66 2.49 6.23
N ASP A 35 -1.65 1.95 6.94
CA ASP A 35 -1.44 1.08 8.08
C ASP A 35 -1.58 -0.38 7.64
N PHE A 36 -0.81 -1.27 8.27
CA PHE A 36 -0.93 -2.72 8.13
C PHE A 36 -1.32 -3.31 9.46
N GLU A 37 -2.47 -3.97 9.52
CA GLU A 37 -3.02 -4.51 10.75
C GLU A 37 -3.27 -6.02 10.62
N PRO A 38 -3.00 -6.83 11.65
CA PRO A 38 -3.55 -8.19 11.70
C PRO A 38 -5.07 -8.13 11.52
N GLN A 39 -5.62 -9.07 10.75
CA GLN A 39 -7.06 -9.29 10.83
C GLN A 39 -7.43 -9.82 12.23
N PRO A 40 -8.56 -9.38 12.81
CA PRO A 40 -9.09 -9.96 14.04
C PRO A 40 -9.36 -11.46 13.90
N ASP A 41 -9.92 -11.88 12.76
CA ASP A 41 -10.13 -13.28 12.40
C ASP A 41 -9.19 -13.67 11.24
N PRO A 42 -8.25 -14.62 11.43
CA PRO A 42 -7.38 -15.10 10.36
C PRO A 42 -8.12 -15.68 9.15
N SER A 43 -9.39 -16.06 9.28
CA SER A 43 -10.21 -16.56 8.17
C SER A 43 -10.72 -15.47 7.23
N ASP A 44 -10.72 -14.20 7.65
CA ASP A 44 -11.13 -13.05 6.83
C ASP A 44 -10.15 -12.75 5.67
N GLY A 45 -8.92 -13.29 5.75
CA GLY A 45 -7.91 -13.09 4.70
C GLY A 45 -7.53 -11.62 4.49
N PHE A 46 -7.15 -11.26 3.26
CA PHE A 46 -6.73 -9.89 2.96
C PHE A 46 -7.91 -8.94 2.80
N ALA A 47 -7.81 -7.76 3.42
CA ALA A 47 -8.71 -6.63 3.19
C ALA A 47 -7.93 -5.36 2.87
N PHE A 48 -8.45 -4.59 1.92
CA PHE A 48 -7.97 -3.24 1.60
C PHE A 48 -9.07 -2.23 1.94
N VAL A 49 -8.77 -1.26 2.80
CA VAL A 49 -9.72 -0.25 3.26
C VAL A 49 -9.19 1.13 2.88
N VAL A 50 -9.98 1.88 2.13
CA VAL A 50 -9.69 3.27 1.78
C VAL A 50 -10.28 4.16 2.88
N ALA A 51 -9.41 4.80 3.67
CA ALA A 51 -9.78 5.71 4.75
C ALA A 51 -8.96 6.99 4.62
N LEU A 52 -9.13 7.68 3.47
CA LEU A 52 -8.35 8.86 3.12
C LEU A 52 -8.61 10.01 4.09
N GLU A 53 -7.53 10.60 4.58
CA GLU A 53 -7.58 11.82 5.37
C GLU A 53 -7.60 13.04 4.45
N GLU A 54 -8.58 13.93 4.65
CA GLU A 54 -8.59 15.22 3.97
C GLU A 54 -7.43 16.10 4.45
N ARG A 55 -6.77 16.75 3.50
CA ARG A 55 -5.76 17.77 3.79
C ARG A 55 -6.24 19.13 3.29
N PRO A 56 -6.43 20.12 4.19
CA PRO A 56 -6.80 21.46 3.80
C PRO A 56 -5.82 22.03 2.75
N GLY A 57 -6.35 22.52 1.63
CA GLY A 57 -5.57 23.16 0.56
C GLY A 57 -4.84 22.20 -0.39
N ALA A 58 -5.00 20.88 -0.25
CA ALA A 58 -4.51 19.93 -1.25
C ALA A 58 -5.47 19.87 -2.45
N PHE A 59 -4.92 19.60 -3.64
CA PHE A 59 -5.75 19.25 -4.79
C PHE A 59 -6.58 18.00 -4.46
N HIS A 60 -7.88 18.06 -4.76
CA HIS A 60 -8.80 16.97 -4.51
C HIS A 60 -9.76 16.73 -5.68
N ASP A 61 -9.75 15.51 -6.20
CA ASP A 61 -10.62 15.00 -7.25
C ASP A 61 -11.00 13.55 -6.89
N ASP A 62 -12.29 13.29 -6.69
CA ASP A 62 -12.79 12.00 -6.20
C ASP A 62 -12.50 10.85 -7.18
N GLU A 63 -12.63 11.12 -8.49
CA GLU A 63 -12.41 10.10 -9.53
C GLU A 63 -10.93 9.76 -9.62
N LEU A 64 -10.06 10.77 -9.62
CA LEU A 64 -8.62 10.56 -9.63
C LEU A 64 -8.12 9.89 -8.35
N ALA A 65 -8.69 10.26 -7.19
CA ALA A 65 -8.38 9.63 -5.92
C ALA A 65 -8.77 8.14 -5.93
N ALA A 66 -9.98 7.80 -6.37
CA ALA A 66 -10.44 6.42 -6.49
C ALA A 66 -9.54 5.61 -7.43
N TRP A 67 -9.20 6.18 -8.59
CA TRP A 67 -8.30 5.55 -9.56
C TRP A 67 -6.89 5.32 -8.99
N CYS A 68 -6.34 6.30 -8.26
CA CYS A 68 -5.05 6.12 -7.60
C CYS A 68 -5.11 5.03 -6.51
N CYS A 69 -6.20 4.97 -5.73
CA CYS A 69 -6.40 3.94 -4.71
C CYS A 69 -6.45 2.53 -5.32
N GLU A 70 -7.15 2.34 -6.44
CA GLU A 70 -7.25 1.05 -7.13
C GLU A 70 -5.85 0.54 -7.55
N HIS A 71 -5.02 1.42 -8.14
CA HIS A 71 -3.68 1.03 -8.56
C HIS A 71 -2.73 0.77 -7.39
N VAL A 72 -2.87 1.52 -6.30
CA VAL A 72 -2.15 1.24 -5.05
C VAL A 72 -2.56 -0.12 -4.49
N GLU A 73 -3.86 -0.43 -4.43
CA GLU A 73 -4.38 -1.73 -3.98
C GLU A 73 -3.82 -2.87 -4.85
N SER A 74 -3.86 -2.71 -6.18
CA SER A 74 -3.29 -3.67 -7.13
C SER A 74 -1.81 -3.95 -6.85
N GLY A 75 -1.04 -2.91 -6.54
CA GLY A 75 0.36 -3.02 -6.12
C GLY A 75 0.52 -3.79 -4.80
N VAL A 76 -0.28 -3.46 -3.79
CA VAL A 76 -0.27 -4.14 -2.49
C VAL A 76 -0.59 -5.62 -2.64
N ARG A 77 -1.67 -5.96 -3.36
CA ARG A 77 -2.07 -7.36 -3.61
C ARG A 77 -0.98 -8.13 -4.35
N ALA A 78 -0.39 -7.53 -5.37
CA ALA A 78 0.66 -8.16 -6.16
C ALA A 78 1.89 -8.49 -5.29
N GLU A 79 2.35 -7.52 -4.48
CA GLU A 79 3.52 -7.73 -3.63
C GLU A 79 3.26 -8.73 -2.51
N LEU A 80 2.09 -8.66 -1.86
CA LEU A 80 1.70 -9.67 -0.85
C LEU A 80 1.64 -11.06 -1.48
N ALA A 81 0.99 -11.21 -2.63
CA ALA A 81 0.91 -12.50 -3.31
C ALA A 81 2.31 -13.00 -3.68
N GLU A 82 3.16 -12.17 -4.28
CA GLU A 82 4.53 -12.56 -4.64
C GLU A 82 5.35 -13.00 -3.41
N HIS A 83 5.27 -12.22 -2.33
CA HIS A 83 6.00 -12.48 -1.10
C HIS A 83 5.54 -13.73 -0.35
N PHE A 84 4.25 -14.05 -0.40
CA PHE A 84 3.62 -15.19 0.29
C PHE A 84 3.26 -16.35 -0.66
N GLY A 85 3.93 -16.44 -1.82
CA GLY A 85 3.85 -17.62 -2.69
C GLY A 85 2.50 -17.81 -3.40
N GLY A 86 1.87 -16.71 -3.82
CA GLY A 86 0.59 -16.64 -4.51
C GLY A 86 -0.63 -16.49 -3.60
N MET A 87 -0.43 -16.54 -2.28
CA MET A 87 -1.51 -16.38 -1.30
C MET A 87 -1.50 -14.98 -0.70
N LEU A 88 -2.67 -14.45 -0.35
CA LEU A 88 -2.78 -13.21 0.40
C LEU A 88 -2.89 -13.54 1.90
N PRO A 89 -2.01 -12.99 2.77
CA PRO A 89 -2.07 -13.23 4.21
C PRO A 89 -3.27 -12.51 4.85
N PRO A 90 -3.70 -12.92 6.06
CA PRO A 90 -4.77 -12.27 6.81
C PRO A 90 -4.32 -10.91 7.39
N VAL A 91 -4.27 -9.91 6.53
CA VAL A 91 -3.87 -8.53 6.85
C VAL A 91 -4.91 -7.55 6.34
N ARG A 92 -5.24 -6.57 7.16
CA ARG A 92 -6.02 -5.40 6.76
C ARG A 92 -5.06 -4.25 6.47
N VAL A 93 -5.08 -3.77 5.24
CA VAL A 93 -4.32 -2.59 4.81
C VAL A 93 -5.27 -1.40 4.78
N VAL A 94 -4.98 -0.38 5.58
CA VAL A 94 -5.79 0.84 5.67
C VAL A 94 -5.05 1.97 4.99
N LEU A 95 -5.46 2.34 3.77
CA LEU A 95 -4.88 3.45 3.02
C LEU A 95 -5.37 4.77 3.62
N ARG A 96 -4.45 5.51 4.25
CA ARG A 96 -4.70 6.78 4.92
C ARG A 96 -4.53 7.97 4.00
N ARG A 97 -3.59 7.89 3.08
CA ARG A 97 -3.28 8.98 2.15
C ARG A 97 -2.83 8.42 0.82
N VAL A 98 -3.27 9.08 -0.25
CA VAL A 98 -2.72 8.91 -1.59
C VAL A 98 -2.52 10.30 -2.19
N LEU A 99 -1.38 10.53 -2.81
CA LEU A 99 -1.13 11.77 -3.52
C LEU A 99 -1.76 11.67 -4.90
N GLN A 100 -2.64 12.63 -5.18
CA GLN A 100 -3.23 12.85 -6.49
C GLN A 100 -2.61 14.10 -7.13
N HIS A 101 -2.25 13.97 -8.41
CA HIS A 101 -1.74 15.06 -9.22
C HIS A 101 -2.16 14.86 -10.68
N PRO A 102 -2.86 15.82 -11.31
CA PRO A 102 -3.42 15.65 -12.66
C PRO A 102 -2.41 15.25 -13.74
N VAL A 103 -1.14 15.64 -13.56
CA VAL A 103 -0.07 15.39 -14.54
C VAL A 103 0.85 14.25 -14.13
N ASP A 104 1.05 14.05 -12.82
CA ASP A 104 2.09 13.14 -12.34
C ASP A 104 1.54 11.77 -11.94
N SER A 105 0.27 11.71 -11.53
CA SER A 105 -0.40 10.47 -11.17
C SER A 105 -0.49 9.56 -12.39
N ASN A 106 0.06 8.36 -12.29
CA ASN A 106 -0.03 7.35 -13.33
C ASN A 106 -0.05 5.94 -12.71
N GLU A 107 -0.55 4.98 -13.48
CA GLU A 107 -0.77 3.60 -13.04
C GLU A 107 0.53 2.94 -12.58
N PRO A 108 1.62 2.92 -13.38
CA PRO A 108 2.86 2.28 -12.97
C PRO A 108 3.41 2.80 -11.64
N ARG A 109 3.33 4.11 -11.39
CA ARG A 109 3.83 4.71 -10.15
C ARG A 109 2.94 4.42 -8.96
N ASN A 110 1.61 4.48 -9.11
CA ASN A 110 0.68 4.13 -8.03
C ASN A 110 0.82 2.66 -7.64
N ARG A 111 0.94 1.77 -8.64
CA ARG A 111 1.18 0.34 -8.40
C ARG A 111 2.51 0.09 -7.69
N GLU A 112 3.58 0.73 -8.15
CA GLU A 112 4.89 0.64 -7.49
C GLU A 112 4.87 1.18 -6.06
N ALA A 113 4.14 2.27 -5.79
CA ALA A 113 3.96 2.79 -4.44
C ALA A 113 3.27 1.76 -3.54
N GLY A 114 2.24 1.07 -4.03
CA GLY A 114 1.58 -0.03 -3.34
C GLY A 114 2.53 -1.18 -2.98
N ARG A 115 3.38 -1.61 -3.92
CA ARG A 115 4.40 -2.65 -3.67
C ARG A 115 5.39 -2.21 -2.57
N ARG A 116 5.88 -0.98 -2.67
CA ARG A 116 6.82 -0.41 -1.68
C ARG A 116 6.22 -0.27 -0.28
N LEU A 117 4.91 -0.05 -0.15
CA LEU A 117 4.24 -0.05 1.16
C LEU A 117 4.41 -1.41 1.85
N VAL A 118 4.13 -2.49 1.13
CA VAL A 118 4.25 -3.86 1.67
C VAL A 118 5.68 -4.15 2.09
N LEU A 119 6.66 -3.88 1.23
CA LEU A 119 8.08 -4.11 1.52
C LEU A 119 8.53 -3.38 2.79
N ARG A 120 8.23 -2.08 2.91
CA ARG A 120 8.61 -1.27 4.08
C ARG A 120 7.93 -1.75 5.36
N ALA A 121 6.68 -2.16 5.26
CA ALA A 121 5.94 -2.67 6.40
C ALA A 121 6.53 -4.01 6.88
N LEU A 122 6.95 -4.88 5.95
CA LEU A 122 7.64 -6.15 6.27
C LEU A 122 9.02 -5.89 6.88
N GLU A 123 9.82 -4.99 6.31
CA GLU A 123 11.12 -4.56 6.87
C GLU A 123 10.96 -4.07 8.33
N THR A 124 9.89 -3.33 8.61
CA THR A 124 9.60 -2.83 9.96
C THR A 124 9.29 -3.96 10.94
N LEU A 125 8.55 -4.99 10.52
CA LEU A 125 8.27 -6.17 11.34
C LEU A 125 9.50 -7.02 11.58
N GLU A 126 10.36 -7.18 10.57
CA GLU A 126 11.60 -7.97 10.69
C GLU A 126 12.66 -7.26 11.54
N SER A 127 12.58 -5.93 11.65
CA SER A 127 13.50 -5.10 12.46
C SER A 127 13.02 -4.86 13.89
N ALA A 128 11.80 -5.29 14.24
CA ALA A 128 11.29 -5.17 15.60
C ALA A 128 12.01 -6.19 16.53
N PRO A 129 12.56 -5.74 17.68
CA PRO A 129 13.32 -6.59 18.60
C PRO A 129 12.47 -7.65 19.31
#